data_AF-W5SBG9-F1
#
_entry.id   AF-W5SBG9-F1
#
_cell.length_a   1.000
_cell.length_b   1.000
_cell.length_c   1.000
_cell.angle_alpha   90.00
_cell.angle_beta   90.00
_cell.angle_gamma   90.00
#
_symmetry.space_group_name_H-M   'P 1'
#
loop_
_entity.id
_entity.type
_entity.pdbx_description
1 polymer ?
#
loop_
_entity_poly.entity_id
_entity_poly.type
_entity_poly.pdbx_seq_one_letter_code
_entity_poly.pdbx_strand_id
1 'polypeptide(L)'
;MKSTKKPTNKYQHKLIVLISTLNYMNLNLEQYTQSDILYYFNNNMKRNGQKPVKLKTLQSYLYKLKKEFKITINYHRHLGVNMGTEIYYELKYPKKECYSIINKLFRDKKANRHKNRVNEYLKKNL
;
A
#
# COMPACT_ATOMS: atom_id res chain seq x y z
N MET A 1 -31.78 0.10 6.44
CA MET A 1 -30.58 -0.49 7.08
C MET A 1 -29.42 0.50 7.00
N LYS A 2 -28.95 1.07 8.12
CA LYS A 2 -27.68 1.82 8.12
C LYS A 2 -26.58 0.83 7.77
N SER A 3 -25.88 1.03 6.66
CA SER A 3 -24.69 0.24 6.35
C SER A 3 -23.66 0.53 7.44
N THR A 4 -23.48 -0.41 8.37
CA THR A 4 -22.39 -0.36 9.34
C THR A 4 -21.12 -0.61 8.56
N LYS A 5 -20.58 0.46 7.95
CA LYS A 5 -19.32 0.44 7.21
C LYS A 5 -18.29 -0.19 8.13
N LYS A 6 -17.91 -1.45 7.85
CA LYS A 6 -16.97 -2.18 8.70
C LYS A 6 -15.74 -1.29 8.90
N PRO A 7 -15.23 -1.13 10.12
CA PRO A 7 -14.06 -0.30 10.36
C PRO A 7 -12.89 -0.88 9.55
N THR A 8 -12.59 -0.24 8.43
CA THR A 8 -11.49 -0.62 7.57
C THR A 8 -10.20 -0.21 8.24
N ASN A 9 -9.22 -1.10 8.29
CA ASN A 9 -7.91 -0.76 8.84
C ASN A 9 -7.36 0.45 8.05
N LYS A 10 -7.13 1.58 8.75
CA LYS A 10 -6.66 2.83 8.13
C LYS A 10 -5.41 2.61 7.28
N TYR A 11 -4.50 1.77 7.75
CA TYR A 11 -3.26 1.46 7.04
C TYR A 11 -3.51 0.59 5.79
N GLN A 12 -4.37 -0.42 5.89
CA GLN A 12 -4.79 -1.22 4.73
C GLN A 12 -5.40 -0.35 3.63
N HIS A 13 -6.29 0.57 3.99
CA HIS A 13 -6.92 1.47 3.03
C HIS A 13 -5.88 2.35 2.31
N LYS A 14 -4.89 2.88 3.03
CA LYS A 14 -3.79 3.65 2.44
C LYS A 14 -3.01 2.85 1.40
N LEU A 15 -2.73 1.56 1.66
CA LEU A 15 -2.08 0.70 0.68
C LEU A 15 -2.94 0.46 -0.56
N ILE A 16 -4.25 0.27 -0.39
CA ILE A 16 -5.19 0.09 -1.52
C ILE A 16 -5.25 1.36 -2.39
N VAL A 17 -5.32 2.54 -1.77
CA VAL A 17 -5.28 3.82 -2.49
C VAL A 17 -3.96 3.98 -3.24
N LEU A 18 -2.83 3.62 -2.61
CA LEU A 18 -1.52 3.68 -3.26
C LEU A 18 -1.44 2.77 -4.49
N ILE A 19 -1.93 1.53 -4.40
CA ILE A 19 -2.01 0.63 -5.57
C ILE A 19 -2.89 1.24 -6.67
N SER A 20 -4.01 1.88 -6.33
CA SER A 20 -4.85 2.57 -7.32
C SER A 20 -4.11 3.73 -7.98
N THR A 21 -3.36 4.53 -7.20
CA THR A 21 -2.55 5.63 -7.69
C THR A 21 -1.48 5.14 -8.65
N LEU A 22 -0.71 4.11 -8.27
CA LEU A 22 0.33 3.52 -9.13
C LEU A 22 -0.26 2.97 -10.43
N ASN A 23 -1.40 2.25 -10.36
CA ASN A 23 -2.06 1.74 -11.56
C ASN A 23 -2.50 2.86 -12.50
N TYR A 24 -3.03 3.97 -11.97
CA TYR A 24 -3.41 5.12 -12.79
C TYR A 24 -2.17 5.72 -13.46
N MET A 25 -1.10 5.98 -12.68
CA MET A 25 0.11 6.59 -13.21
C MET A 25 0.75 5.71 -14.29
N ASN A 26 0.87 4.40 -14.07
CA ASN A 26 1.41 3.46 -15.06
C ASN A 26 0.62 3.40 -16.37
N LEU A 27 -0.67 3.74 -16.36
CA LEU A 27 -1.52 3.72 -17.55
C LEU A 27 -1.57 5.07 -18.28
N ASN A 28 -1.24 6.18 -17.60
CA ASN A 28 -1.51 7.53 -18.12
C ASN A 28 -0.26 8.41 -18.22
N LEU A 29 0.84 8.04 -17.58
CA LEU A 29 2.08 8.81 -17.56
C LEU A 29 3.22 7.96 -18.13
N GLU A 30 3.99 8.52 -19.05
CA GLU A 30 5.17 7.86 -19.61
C GLU A 30 6.30 7.74 -18.57
N GLN A 31 6.47 8.80 -17.76
CA GLN A 31 7.47 8.89 -16.70
C GLN A 31 6.90 9.65 -15.51
N TYR A 32 7.35 9.30 -14.31
CA TYR A 32 6.98 9.98 -13.08
C TYR A 32 8.01 9.75 -11.97
N THR A 33 8.03 10.65 -11.00
CA THR A 33 8.92 10.60 -9.84
C THR A 33 8.17 10.19 -8.57
N GLN A 34 8.90 9.95 -7.47
CA GLN A 34 8.27 9.75 -6.15
C GLN A 34 7.46 10.98 -5.69
N SER A 35 7.85 12.18 -6.10
CA SER A 35 7.11 13.41 -5.78
C SER A 35 5.76 13.42 -6.49
N ASP A 36 5.70 12.96 -7.74
CA ASP A 36 4.44 12.82 -8.48
C ASP A 36 3.53 11.79 -7.81
N ILE A 37 4.08 10.62 -7.43
CA ILE A 37 3.32 9.61 -6.69
C ILE A 37 2.76 10.22 -5.41
N LEU A 38 3.57 10.98 -4.66
CA LEU A 38 3.15 11.63 -3.42
C LEU A 38 2.01 12.62 -3.67
N TYR A 39 2.11 13.43 -4.73
CA TYR A 39 1.09 14.39 -5.13
C TYR A 39 -0.24 13.69 -5.42
N TYR A 40 -0.26 12.72 -6.35
CA TYR A 40 -1.47 12.00 -6.72
C TYR A 40 -2.05 11.19 -5.55
N PHE A 41 -1.19 10.52 -4.78
CA PHE A 41 -1.61 9.79 -3.59
C PHE A 41 -2.27 10.71 -2.58
N ASN A 42 -1.64 11.85 -2.23
CA ASN A 42 -2.17 12.79 -1.26
C ASN A 42 -3.48 13.45 -1.72
N ASN A 43 -3.65 13.69 -3.02
CA ASN A 43 -4.93 14.18 -3.56
C ASN A 43 -6.05 13.15 -3.39
N ASN A 44 -5.78 11.87 -3.67
CA ASN A 44 -6.74 10.79 -3.41
C ASN A 44 -7.05 10.64 -1.91
N MET A 45 -6.05 10.82 -1.05
CA MET A 45 -6.24 10.80 0.40
C MET A 45 -7.16 11.92 0.89
N LYS A 46 -6.95 13.16 0.40
CA LYS A 46 -7.81 14.31 0.72
C LYS A 46 -9.26 14.07 0.28
N ARG A 47 -9.46 13.57 -0.95
CA ARG A 47 -10.79 13.20 -1.47
C ARG A 47 -11.50 12.16 -0.60
N ASN A 48 -10.74 11.23 -0.01
CA ASN A 48 -11.26 10.23 0.92
C ASN A 48 -11.39 10.71 2.38
N GLY A 49 -11.23 12.01 2.65
CA GLY A 49 -11.30 12.59 4.00
C GLY A 49 -10.15 12.21 4.92
N GLN A 50 -8.99 11.82 4.36
CA GLN A 50 -7.81 11.41 5.11
C GLN A 50 -6.68 12.44 5.00
N LYS A 51 -5.90 12.54 6.09
CA LYS A 51 -4.74 13.46 6.12
C LYS A 51 -3.67 13.01 5.11
N PRO A 52 -3.06 13.96 4.36
CA PRO A 52 -1.89 13.71 3.54
C PRO A 52 -0.75 13.06 4.34
N VAL A 53 0.13 12.34 3.64
CA VAL A 53 1.34 11.74 4.21
C VAL A 53 2.59 12.47 3.74
N LYS A 54 3.68 12.31 4.49
CA LYS A 54 5.02 12.79 4.12
C LYS A 54 5.70 11.79 3.17
N LEU A 55 6.70 12.25 2.41
CA LEU A 55 7.48 11.43 1.49
C LEU A 55 8.06 10.16 2.14
N LYS A 56 8.65 10.29 3.33
CA LYS A 56 9.21 9.15 4.10
C LYS A 56 8.15 8.08 4.39
N THR A 57 6.91 8.48 4.65
CA THR A 57 5.80 7.56 4.87
C THR A 57 5.40 6.85 3.58
N LEU A 58 5.34 7.57 2.45
CA LEU A 58 5.11 6.98 1.14
C LEU A 58 6.19 5.95 0.79
N GLN A 59 7.46 6.28 0.99
CA GLN A 59 8.59 5.38 0.75
C GLN A 59 8.48 4.10 1.58
N SER A 60 8.08 4.21 2.85
CA SER A 60 7.79 3.04 3.69
C SER A 60 6.67 2.17 3.11
N TYR A 61 5.63 2.77 2.54
CA TYR A 61 4.54 2.02 1.90
C TYR A 61 5.04 1.29 0.66
N LEU A 62 5.79 1.98 -0.22
CA LEU A 62 6.37 1.41 -1.44
C LEU A 62 7.36 0.27 -1.12
N TYR A 63 8.17 0.40 -0.06
CA TYR A 63 9.05 -0.66 0.42
C TYR A 63 8.25 -1.91 0.80
N LYS A 64 7.16 -1.74 1.54
CA LYS A 64 6.32 -2.86 1.96
C LYS A 64 5.62 -3.53 0.78
N LEU A 65 5.10 -2.75 -0.17
CA LEU A 65 4.49 -3.29 -1.39
C LEU A 65 5.45 -4.23 -2.14
N LYS A 66 6.74 -3.87 -2.21
CA LYS A 66 7.79 -4.69 -2.83
C LYS A 66 8.21 -5.88 -1.95
N LYS A 67 8.53 -5.64 -0.68
CA LYS A 67 9.20 -6.64 0.18
C LYS A 67 8.24 -7.56 0.93
N GLU A 68 7.22 -6.99 1.56
CA GLU A 68 6.26 -7.74 2.37
C GLU A 68 5.16 -8.34 1.48
N PHE A 69 4.53 -7.51 0.63
CA PHE A 69 3.41 -7.93 -0.21
C PHE A 69 3.86 -8.60 -1.52
N LYS A 70 5.07 -8.26 -2.02
CA LYS A 70 5.62 -8.77 -3.30
C LYS A 70 4.68 -8.55 -4.49
N ILE A 71 3.98 -7.42 -4.50
CA ILE A 71 3.01 -7.06 -5.54
C ILE A 71 3.48 -5.90 -6.44
N THR A 72 4.61 -5.27 -6.11
CA THR A 72 5.24 -4.28 -6.99
C THR A 72 6.66 -4.72 -7.36
N ILE A 73 7.04 -4.42 -8.60
CA ILE A 73 8.40 -4.50 -9.08
C ILE A 73 8.88 -3.06 -9.17
N ASN A 74 9.93 -2.73 -8.40
CA ASN A 74 10.50 -1.39 -8.42
C ASN A 74 11.84 -1.46 -9.15
N TYR A 75 11.94 -0.76 -10.27
CA TYR A 75 13.17 -0.58 -11.03
C TYR A 75 13.72 0.83 -10.79
N HIS A 76 15.03 0.92 -10.55
CA HIS A 76 15.74 2.18 -10.33
C HIS A 76 16.81 2.27 -11.40
N ARG A 77 16.75 3.28 -12.27
CA ARG A 77 17.77 3.56 -13.28
C ARG A 77 18.42 4.89 -12.95
N HIS A 78 19.69 4.86 -12.60
CA HIS A 78 20.48 6.08 -12.53
C HIS A 78 20.68 6.61 -13.95
N LEU A 79 20.26 7.86 -14.20
CA LEU A 79 20.27 8.47 -15.52
C LEU A 79 21.61 9.17 -15.86
N GLY A 80 22.58 9.15 -14.93
CA GLY A 80 23.88 9.78 -15.07
C GLY A 80 24.06 11.01 -14.16
N VAL A 81 25.20 11.69 -14.33
CA VAL A 81 25.55 12.88 -13.53
C VAL A 81 24.52 13.99 -13.80
N ASN A 82 23.93 14.54 -12.73
CA ASN A 82 22.90 15.59 -12.73
C ASN A 82 21.53 15.24 -13.36
N MET A 83 21.32 14.01 -13.85
CA MET A 83 20.08 13.58 -14.51
C MET A 83 19.09 12.87 -13.55
N GLY A 84 19.53 12.57 -12.32
CA GLY A 84 18.69 11.94 -11.30
C GLY A 84 18.53 10.42 -11.47
N THR A 85 17.43 9.88 -10.91
CA THR A 85 17.11 8.45 -10.96
C THR A 85 15.68 8.28 -11.44
N GLU A 86 15.51 7.54 -12.52
CA GLU A 86 14.20 7.11 -12.99
C GLU A 86 13.72 5.96 -12.11
N ILE A 87 12.50 6.07 -11.59
CA ILE A 87 11.94 5.06 -10.71
C ILE A 87 10.58 4.61 -11.23
N TYR A 88 10.52 3.35 -11.65
CA TYR A 88 9.28 2.72 -12.06
C TYR A 88 8.73 1.85 -10.95
N TYR A 89 7.44 1.98 -10.69
CA TYR A 89 6.69 1.17 -9.73
C TYR A 89 5.62 0.39 -10.47
N GLU A 90 6.04 -0.71 -11.09
CA GLU A 90 5.15 -1.59 -11.84
C GLU A 90 4.36 -2.50 -10.89
N LEU A 91 3.07 -2.70 -11.17
CA LEU A 91 2.29 -3.72 -10.46
C LEU A 91 2.60 -5.08 -11.06
N LYS A 92 3.02 -6.05 -10.23
CA LYS A 92 3.30 -7.42 -10.68
C LYS A 92 2.05 -8.15 -11.17
N TYR A 93 0.89 -7.74 -10.67
CA TYR A 93 -0.40 -8.35 -10.95
C TYR A 93 -1.43 -7.27 -11.30
N PRO A 94 -2.54 -7.62 -11.98
CA PRO A 94 -3.65 -6.71 -12.19
C PRO A 94 -4.12 -6.07 -10.89
N LYS A 95 -4.55 -4.80 -10.94
CA LYS A 95 -5.00 -4.02 -9.78
C LYS A 95 -5.92 -4.78 -8.82
N LYS A 96 -6.91 -5.52 -9.36
CA LYS A 96 -7.87 -6.30 -8.57
C LYS A 96 -7.20 -7.42 -7.77
N GLU A 97 -6.21 -8.08 -8.35
CA GLU A 97 -5.46 -9.14 -7.70
C GLU A 97 -4.55 -8.58 -6.59
N CYS A 98 -3.87 -7.48 -6.86
CA CYS A 98 -3.12 -6.72 -5.84
C CYS A 98 -4.00 -6.38 -4.62
N TYR A 99 -5.25 -5.95 -4.84
CA TYR A 99 -6.20 -5.72 -3.74
C TYR A 99 -6.55 -6.99 -2.98
N SER A 100 -6.77 -8.10 -3.69
CA SER A 100 -7.07 -9.39 -3.07
C SER A 100 -5.92 -9.86 -2.16
N ILE A 101 -4.69 -9.74 -2.63
CA ILE A 101 -3.47 -10.11 -1.88
C ILE A 101 -3.35 -9.27 -0.60
N ILE A 102 -3.46 -7.94 -0.70
CA ILE A 102 -3.45 -7.06 0.48
C ILE A 102 -4.56 -7.45 1.45
N ASN A 103 -5.79 -7.60 0.96
CA ASN A 103 -6.93 -7.92 1.80
C ASN A 103 -6.78 -9.26 2.53
N LYS A 104 -6.25 -10.28 1.84
CA LYS A 104 -5.97 -11.60 2.42
C LYS A 104 -4.96 -11.49 3.57
N LEU A 105 -3.82 -10.83 3.35
CA LEU A 105 -2.79 -10.68 4.38
C LEU A 105 -3.28 -9.98 5.65
N PHE A 106 -4.12 -8.94 5.51
CA PHE A 106 -4.71 -8.27 6.68
C PHE A 106 -5.75 -9.14 7.41
N ARG A 107 -6.52 -9.96 6.69
CA ARG A 107 -7.44 -10.94 7.29
C ARG A 107 -6.65 -12.00 8.07
N ASP A 108 -5.62 -12.57 7.46
CA ASP A 108 -4.80 -13.62 8.07
C ASP A 108 -4.08 -13.09 9.32
N LYS A 109 -3.52 -11.86 9.26
CA LYS A 109 -2.92 -11.19 10.41
C LYS A 109 -3.92 -10.92 11.54
N LYS A 110 -5.20 -10.68 11.22
CA LYS A 110 -6.25 -10.53 12.24
C LYS A 110 -6.57 -11.88 12.88
N ALA A 111 -6.72 -12.94 12.07
CA ALA A 111 -7.00 -14.29 12.55
C ALA A 111 -5.86 -14.82 13.46
N ASN A 112 -4.60 -14.65 13.05
CA ASN A 112 -3.45 -15.09 13.83
C ASN A 112 -3.34 -14.37 15.17
N ARG A 113 -3.58 -13.05 15.21
CA ARG A 113 -3.61 -12.31 16.48
C ARG A 113 -4.70 -12.81 17.43
N HIS A 114 -5.86 -13.18 16.89
CA HIS A 114 -6.93 -13.76 17.71
C HIS A 114 -6.53 -15.13 18.27
N LYS A 115 -6.00 -16.03 17.42
CA LYS A 115 -5.49 -17.34 17.84
C LYS A 115 -4.42 -17.20 18.94
N ASN A 116 -3.47 -16.30 18.78
CA ASN A 116 -2.42 -16.06 19.78
C ASN A 116 -3.00 -15.61 21.12
N ARG A 117 -3.98 -14.68 21.13
CA ARG A 117 -4.65 -14.24 22.37
C ARG A 117 -5.39 -15.38 23.07
N VAL A 118 -6.08 -16.24 22.33
CA VAL A 118 -6.77 -17.42 22.89
C VAL A 118 -5.75 -18.39 23.49
N ASN A 119 -4.67 -18.68 22.76
CA ASN A 119 -3.63 -19.58 23.24
C ASN A 119 -2.91 -19.04 24.48
N GLU A 120 -2.62 -17.74 24.54
CA GLU A 120 -2.03 -17.10 25.73
C GLU A 120 -2.96 -17.16 26.94
N TYR A 121 -4.27 -17.00 26.74
CA TYR A 121 -5.26 -17.15 27.80
C TYR A 121 -5.31 -18.59 28.31
N LEU A 122 -5.35 -19.57 27.40
CA LEU A 122 -5.35 -20.99 27.78
C LEU A 122 -4.09 -21.37 28.57
N LYS A 123 -2.91 -20.92 28.15
CA LYS A 123 -1.64 -21.18 28.86
C LYS A 123 -1.54 -20.57 30.26
N LYS A 124 -2.34 -19.55 30.57
CA LYS A 124 -2.32 -18.88 31.88
C LYS A 124 -3.33 -19.48 32.86
N ASN A 125 -4.33 -20.20 32.37
CA ASN A 125 -5.44 -20.75 33.16
C ASN A 125 -5.48 -22.29 33.15
N LEU A 126 -4.49 -22.92 32.53
CA LEU A 126 -4.17 -24.35 32.60
C LEU A 126 -2.81 -24.48 33.28
#